data_AF-A0A1S2K9G6-F1
#
_entry.id   AF-A0A1S2K9G6-F1
#
_cell.length_a   1.000
_cell.length_b   1.000
_cell.length_c   1.000
_cell.angle_alpha   90.00
_cell.angle_beta   90.00
_cell.angle_gamma   90.00
#
_symmetry.space_group_name_H-M   'P 1'
#
loop_
_entity.id
_entity.type
_entity.pdbx_description
1 polymer ?
#
loop_
_entity_poly.entity_id
_entity_poly.type
_entity_poly.pdbx_seq_one_letter_code
_entity_poly.pdbx_strand_id
1 'polypeptide(L)' 'MDLYNLPVSDAQFENYCGGNLQGEHESCVEVAAIPGAESAFVIRDTKPEGAGLELRFTAEELDDFTRGWAQKRSLAL' A
#
# COMPACT_ATOMS: atom_id res chain seq x y z
N MET A 1 4.19 -16.07 -9.13
CA MET A 1 4.45 -14.99 -10.10
C MET A 1 5.36 -13.99 -9.43
N ASP A 2 6.37 -13.47 -10.13
CA ASP A 2 7.19 -12.39 -9.59
C ASP A 2 6.50 -11.05 -9.84
N LEU A 3 5.88 -10.50 -8.80
CA LEU A 3 5.15 -9.23 -8.87
C LEU A 3 6.07 -8.04 -9.15
N TYR A 4 7.39 -8.15 -8.89
CA TYR A 4 8.35 -7.07 -9.08
C TYR A 4 8.69 -6.77 -10.54
N ASN A 5 8.38 -7.69 -11.45
CA ASN A 5 8.58 -7.47 -12.89
C ASN A 5 7.40 -6.76 -13.57
N LEU A 6 6.32 -6.48 -12.84
CA LEU A 6 5.14 -5.82 -13.38
C LEU A 6 5.28 -4.28 -13.31
N PRO A 7 4.78 -3.54 -14.32
CA PRO A 7 4.79 -2.08 -14.29
C PRO A 7 3.75 -1.56 -13.29
N VAL A 8 4.09 -0.47 -12.59
CA VAL A 8 3.18 0.22 -11.65
C VAL A 8 3.04 1.72 -11.96
N SER A 9 3.60 2.18 -13.08
CA SER A 9 3.57 3.60 -13.49
C SER A 9 2.16 4.16 -13.68
N ASP A 10 1.23 3.32 -14.14
CA ASP A 10 -0.17 3.70 -14.40
C ASP A 10 -1.12 3.30 -13.26
N ALA A 11 -0.57 2.78 -12.15
CA ALA A 11 -1.36 2.37 -11.01
C ALA A 11 -2.02 3.58 -10.35
N GLN A 12 -3.30 3.45 -10.03
CA GLN A 12 -4.08 4.50 -9.38
C GLN A 12 -3.98 4.30 -7.86
N PHE A 13 -3.22 5.18 -7.20
CA PHE A 13 -2.96 5.07 -5.76
C PHE A 13 -4.04 5.74 -4.92
N GLU A 14 -4.47 5.04 -3.88
CA GLU A 14 -5.32 5.54 -2.81
C GLU A 14 -4.47 5.86 -1.57
N ASN A 15 -4.79 6.97 -0.90
CA ASN A 15 -4.06 7.46 0.27
C ASN A 15 -4.71 7.04 1.58
N TYR A 16 -3.90 6.46 2.47
CA TYR A 16 -4.24 6.15 3.85
C TYR A 16 -3.32 6.95 4.77
N CYS A 17 -3.74 8.16 5.12
CA CYS A 17 -2.96 9.10 5.93
C CYS A 17 -3.34 9.00 7.41
N GLY A 18 -2.35 9.10 8.30
CA GLY A 18 -2.55 9.14 9.75
C GLY A 18 -1.82 10.32 10.39
N GLY A 19 -2.31 10.78 11.54
CA GLY A 19 -1.71 11.90 12.28
C GLY A 19 -2.38 13.26 11.99
N ASN A 20 -1.67 14.36 12.31
CA ASN A 20 -2.19 15.71 12.11
C ASN A 20 -2.17 16.09 10.62
N LEU A 21 -3.34 15.98 9.97
CA LEU A 21 -3.60 16.27 8.55
C LEU A 21 -3.46 17.78 8.17
N GLN A 22 -2.71 18.58 8.94
CA GLN A 22 -2.66 20.04 8.82
C GLN A 22 -1.22 20.57 8.63
N GLY A 23 -0.23 19.73 8.33
CA GLY A 23 1.16 20.15 8.16
C GLY A 23 1.84 19.55 6.93
N GLU A 24 2.91 20.21 6.45
CA GLU A 24 3.68 19.85 5.25
C GLU A 24 4.49 18.54 5.35
N HIS A 25 4.34 17.80 6.46
CA HIS A 25 5.03 16.53 6.71
C HIS A 25 4.05 15.34 6.79
N GLU A 26 2.86 15.49 6.18
CA GLU A 26 1.88 14.43 6.09
C GLU A 26 2.51 13.19 5.42
N SER A 27 2.45 12.07 6.13
CA SER A 27 2.98 10.79 5.69
C SER A 27 1.81 9.83 5.50
N CYS A 28 1.59 9.42 4.27
CA CYS A 28 0.53 8.47 3.93
C CYS A 28 1.14 7.15 3.48
N VAL A 29 0.41 6.09 3.74
CA VAL A 29 0.60 4.83 3.01
C VAL A 29 -0.26 4.93 1.75
N GLU A 30 0.33 4.65 0.61
CA GLU A 30 -0.35 4.61 -0.68
C GLU A 30 -0.50 3.16 -1.14
N VAL A 31 -1.69 2.78 -1.59
CA VAL A 31 -2.00 1.43 -2.08
C VAL A 31 -2.65 1.51 -3.45
N ALA A 32 -2.25 0.64 -4.38
CA ALA A 32 -2.89 0.52 -5.69
C ALA A 32 -2.93 -0.94 -6.15
N ALA A 33 -3.89 -1.27 -7.01
CA ALA A 33 -3.83 -2.50 -7.80
C ALA A 33 -2.70 -2.40 -8.84
N ILE A 34 -1.98 -3.51 -9.06
CA ILE A 34 -0.94 -3.58 -10.08
C ILE A 34 -1.58 -3.83 -11.45
N PRO A 35 -1.42 -2.93 -12.44
CA PRO A 35 -1.96 -3.12 -13.78
C PRO A 35 -1.44 -4.41 -14.43
N GLY A 36 -2.34 -5.17 -15.06
CA GLY A 36 -1.98 -6.40 -15.78
C GLY A 36 -1.76 -7.63 -14.89
N ALA A 37 -1.93 -7.52 -13.57
CA ALA A 37 -2.03 -8.68 -12.69
C ALA A 37 -3.42 -8.77 -12.05
N GLU A 38 -3.97 -9.98 -12.05
CA GLU A 38 -5.17 -10.28 -11.30
C GLU A 38 -4.80 -10.35 -9.81
N SER A 39 -5.52 -9.60 -8.97
CA SER A 39 -5.44 -9.71 -7.51
C SER A 39 -4.01 -9.49 -6.95
N ALA A 40 -3.33 -8.45 -7.40
CA ALA A 40 -2.04 -8.03 -6.85
C ALA A 40 -2.01 -6.52 -6.59
N PHE A 41 -1.30 -6.13 -5.53
CA PHE A 41 -1.28 -4.77 -5.01
C PHE A 41 0.15 -4.30 -4.76
N VAL A 42 0.35 -2.99 -4.91
CA VAL A 42 1.59 -2.28 -4.60
C VAL A 42 1.33 -1.29 -3.46
N ILE A 43 2.25 -1.24 -2.51
CA ILE A 43 2.23 -0.36 -1.34
C ILE A 43 3.48 0.50 -1.34
N ARG A 44 3.32 1.81 -1.11
CA ARG A 44 4.44 2.76 -1.01
C ARG A 44 4.22 3.80 0.09
N ASP A 45 5.29 4.47 0.49
CA ASP A 45 5.27 5.65 1.37
C ASP A 45 5.31 6.91 0.50
N THR A 46 4.56 7.96 0.87
CA THR A 46 4.57 9.24 0.16
C THR A 46 5.88 10.02 0.34
N LYS A 47 6.72 9.63 1.30
CA LYS A 47 8.04 10.23 1.54
C LYS A 47 9.02 9.98 0.39
N PRO A 48 9.83 10.98 0.00
CA PRO A 48 10.86 10.82 -1.03
C PRO A 48 11.84 9.67 -0.76
N GLU A 49 12.15 9.39 0.51
CA GLU A 49 13.06 8.30 0.89
C GLU A 49 12.49 6.90 0.58
N GLY A 50 11.17 6.77 0.42
CA GLY A 50 10.49 5.53 0.06
C GLY A 50 10.35 5.31 -1.45
N ALA A 51 10.70 6.29 -2.28
CA ALA A 51 10.53 6.21 -3.74
C ALA A 51 11.35 5.07 -4.35
N GLY A 52 10.71 4.21 -5.15
CA GLY A 52 11.35 3.04 -5.77
C GLY A 52 11.58 1.85 -4.84
N LEU A 53 11.07 1.91 -3.61
CA LEU A 53 11.16 0.83 -2.61
C LEU A 53 9.78 0.23 -2.32
N GLU A 54 8.90 0.20 -3.33
CA GLU A 54 7.52 -0.24 -3.14
C GLU A 54 7.44 -1.73 -2.82
N LEU A 55 6.55 -2.09 -1.91
CA LEU A 55 6.26 -3.49 -1.58
C LEU A 55 5.12 -4.00 -2.45
N ARG A 56 5.18 -5.27 -2.86
CA ARG A 56 4.17 -5.87 -3.74
C ARG A 56 3.68 -7.17 -3.15
N PHE A 57 2.37 -7.33 -3.12
CA PHE A 57 1.69 -8.44 -2.48
C PHE A 57 0.57 -8.98 -3.36
N THR A 58 0.28 -10.26 -3.22
CA THR A 58 -0.99 -10.82 -3.68
C THR A 58 -2.14 -10.31 -2.82
N ALA A 59 -3.37 -10.40 -3.32
CA ALA A 59 -4.56 -10.11 -2.55
C ALA A 59 -4.61 -10.95 -1.27
N GLU A 60 -4.32 -12.25 -1.35
CA GLU A 60 -4.37 -13.18 -0.21
C GLU A 60 -3.41 -12.77 0.92
N GLU A 61 -2.16 -12.43 0.57
CA GLU A 61 -1.16 -11.97 1.54
C GLU A 61 -1.56 -10.65 2.20
N LEU A 62 -2.04 -9.69 1.40
CA LEU A 62 -2.40 -8.36 1.91
C LEU A 62 -3.66 -8.40 2.78
N ASP A 63 -4.62 -9.23 2.40
CA ASP A 63 -5.83 -9.50 3.14
C ASP A 63 -5.56 -10.15 4.50
N ASP A 64 -4.70 -11.17 4.54
CA ASP A 64 -4.31 -11.84 5.77
C ASP A 64 -3.58 -10.87 6.71
N PHE A 65 -2.63 -10.11 6.17
CA PHE A 65 -1.95 -9.04 6.92
C PHE A 65 -2.94 -8.03 7.49
N THR A 66 -3.87 -7.52 6.67
CA THR A 66 -4.81 -6.47 7.07
C THR A 66 -5.74 -6.96 8.19
N ARG A 67 -6.31 -8.16 8.05
CA ARG A 67 -7.18 -8.76 9.09
C ARG A 67 -6.40 -9.03 10.37
N GLY A 68 -5.22 -9.64 10.26
CA GLY A 68 -4.37 -9.94 11.42
C GLY A 68 -3.90 -8.68 12.15
N TRP A 69 -3.53 -7.64 11.41
CA TRP A 69 -3.11 -6.35 11.96
C TRP A 69 -4.27 -5.64 12.67
N ALA A 70 -5.43 -5.54 12.03
CA ALA A 70 -6.61 -4.91 12.60
C ALA A 70 -7.05 -5.60 13.90
N GLN A 71 -7.11 -6.94 13.89
CA GLN A 71 -7.43 -7.73 15.08
C GLN A 71 -6.42 -7.50 16.21
N LYS A 72 -5.11 -7.59 15.91
CA LYS A 72 -4.03 -7.37 16.89
C LYS A 72 -4.09 -5.99 17.54
N ARG A 73 -4.55 -4.99 16.79
CA ARG A 73 -4.64 -3.59 17.23
C ARG A 73 -6.02 -3.21 17.78
N SER A 74 -6.99 -4.11 17.74
CA SER A 74 -8.40 -3.84 18.11
C SER A 74 -8.97 -2.62 17.36
N LEU A 75 -8.66 -2.50 16.07
CA LEU A 75 -9.22 -1.45 15.22
C LEU A 75 -10.69 -1.73 14.93
N ALA A 76 -11.50 -0.67 14.84
CA ALA A 76 -12.85 -0.78 14.28
C ALA A 76 -12.73 -0.93 12.75
N LEU A 77 -13.44 -1.92 12.21
CA LEU A 77 -13.53 -2.21 10.76
C LEU A 77 -14.89 -1.75 10.24
#